data_AF-A0AA38XF42-F1
#
_entry.id   AF-A0AA38XF42-F1
#
_cell.length_a   1.000
_cell.length_b   1.000
_cell.length_c   1.000
_cell.angle_alpha   90.00
_cell.angle_beta   90.00
_cell.angle_gamma   90.00
#
_symmetry.space_group_name_H-M   'P 1'
#
loop_
_entity.id
_entity.type
_entity.pdbx_description
1 polymer ?
#
loop_
_entity_poly.entity_id
_entity_poly.type
_entity_poly.pdbx_seq_one_letter_code
_entity_poly.pdbx_strand_id
1 'polypeptide(L)'
;MAPDLDKALTLIDTAHKEDPNKVEVNGGTIPYEFHYAEMMIKYLTLHTPDANPLLVTAARAQHFRRWEVPRDSYPRTKAGYFAWRTFLKKRQAEQVKEICLHCSYSEDEASKVAALIAKEELKKGEGKGDADAQVIEDVACLVFLDDQFDQFEKGHDEEKIVSILQKTWVKMGKRGQELALKMDLSERAKELSPTFEPSPLHISSPTPVQPDLASQTSSNGKVQSRAERSVTMDKDHNLTAWWTSDDAQPNES
;
A
#
# COMPACT_ATOMS: atom_id res chain seq x y z
N MET A 1 16.68 -24.91 11.04
CA MET A 1 17.08 -24.79 9.61
C MET A 1 16.72 -23.39 9.17
N ALA A 2 17.39 -22.82 8.17
CA ALA A 2 17.03 -21.50 7.68
C ALA A 2 15.64 -21.55 6.99
N PRO A 3 14.86 -20.45 7.02
CA PRO A 3 13.61 -20.34 6.27
C PRO A 3 13.80 -20.64 4.78
N ASP A 4 12.96 -21.51 4.22
CA ASP A 4 12.89 -21.78 2.78
C ASP A 4 11.98 -20.73 2.11
N LEU A 5 12.57 -19.55 1.89
CA LEU A 5 11.87 -18.39 1.36
C LEU A 5 11.26 -18.67 -0.02
N ASP A 6 12.03 -19.27 -0.93
CA ASP A 6 11.59 -19.51 -2.31
C ASP A 6 10.36 -20.42 -2.36
N LYS A 7 10.33 -21.46 -1.52
CA LYS A 7 9.15 -22.32 -1.38
C LYS A 7 7.96 -21.58 -0.79
N ALA A 8 8.15 -20.75 0.24
CA ALA A 8 7.08 -19.96 0.83
C ALA A 8 6.45 -18.99 -0.19
N LEU A 9 7.28 -18.26 -0.94
CA LEU A 9 6.81 -17.34 -1.99
C LEU A 9 6.08 -18.10 -3.11
N THR A 10 6.56 -19.27 -3.51
CA THR A 10 5.89 -20.11 -4.52
C THR A 10 4.49 -20.54 -4.08
N LEU A 11 4.33 -20.96 -2.82
CA LEU A 11 3.02 -21.35 -2.26
C LEU A 11 2.07 -20.16 -2.14
N ILE A 12 2.58 -19.00 -1.70
CA ILE A 12 1.82 -17.76 -1.63
C ILE A 12 1.34 -17.34 -3.01
N ASP A 13 2.22 -17.34 -3.99
CA ASP A 13 1.92 -16.96 -5.38
C ASP A 13 0.93 -17.92 -6.03
N THR A 14 1.05 -19.21 -5.75
CA THR A 14 0.10 -20.21 -6.25
C THR A 14 -1.30 -19.90 -5.74
N ALA A 15 -1.45 -19.57 -4.45
CA ALA A 15 -2.73 -19.18 -3.90
C ALA A 15 -3.25 -17.87 -4.50
N HIS A 16 -2.42 -16.82 -4.59
CA HIS A 16 -2.81 -15.53 -5.18
C HIS A 16 -3.25 -15.65 -6.65
N LYS A 17 -2.69 -16.60 -7.39
CA LYS A 17 -3.10 -16.88 -8.78
C LYS A 17 -4.48 -17.55 -8.90
N GLU A 18 -5.06 -18.02 -7.79
CA GLU A 18 -6.45 -18.52 -7.75
C GLU A 18 -7.48 -17.37 -7.72
N ASP A 19 -7.06 -16.11 -7.55
CA ASP A 19 -7.97 -14.96 -7.57
C ASP A 19 -8.68 -14.85 -8.93
N PRO A 20 -10.03 -14.92 -8.97
CA PRO A 20 -10.78 -14.80 -10.22
C PRO A 20 -10.80 -13.37 -10.76
N ASN A 21 -10.54 -12.37 -9.90
CA ASN A 21 -10.49 -10.97 -10.29
C ASN A 21 -9.19 -10.69 -11.03
N LYS A 22 -9.25 -9.89 -12.09
CA LYS A 22 -8.11 -9.66 -12.97
C LYS A 22 -7.87 -8.18 -13.23
N VAL A 23 -6.61 -7.85 -13.55
CA VAL A 23 -6.17 -6.52 -13.95
C VAL A 23 -5.36 -6.60 -15.24
N GLU A 24 -5.49 -5.60 -16.10
CA GLU A 24 -4.66 -5.47 -17.28
C GLU A 24 -3.38 -4.70 -16.95
N VAL A 25 -2.24 -5.33 -17.19
CA VAL A 25 -0.90 -4.79 -16.97
C VAL A 25 -0.05 -5.09 -18.19
N ASN A 26 0.54 -4.05 -18.80
CA ASN A 26 1.43 -4.17 -19.96
C ASN A 26 0.85 -4.99 -21.13
N GLY A 27 -0.47 -4.88 -21.37
CA GLY A 27 -1.16 -5.61 -22.44
C GLY A 27 -1.43 -7.10 -22.14
N GLY A 28 -1.15 -7.56 -20.92
CA GLY A 28 -1.54 -8.87 -20.42
C GLY A 28 -2.56 -8.76 -19.29
N THR A 29 -3.26 -9.86 -19.01
CA THR A 29 -4.25 -9.93 -17.92
C THR A 29 -3.76 -10.90 -16.85
N ILE A 30 -3.65 -10.45 -15.60
CA ILE A 30 -3.18 -11.26 -14.47
C ILE A 30 -4.17 -11.20 -13.28
N PRO A 31 -4.21 -12.22 -12.41
CA PRO A 31 -4.99 -12.18 -11.17
C PRO A 31 -4.62 -10.98 -10.30
N TYR A 32 -5.62 -10.32 -9.71
CA TYR A 32 -5.43 -9.04 -9.04
C TYR A 32 -4.58 -9.17 -7.76
N GLU A 33 -4.85 -10.12 -6.87
CA GLU A 33 -4.00 -10.25 -5.67
C GLU A 33 -2.57 -10.70 -5.99
N PHE A 34 -2.35 -11.42 -7.10
CA PHE A 34 -1.01 -11.73 -7.57
C PHE A 34 -0.27 -10.46 -8.03
N HIS A 35 -0.93 -9.59 -8.79
CA HIS A 35 -0.42 -8.26 -9.15
C HIS A 35 -0.09 -7.42 -7.91
N TYR A 36 -1.03 -7.36 -6.95
CA TYR A 36 -0.83 -6.62 -5.70
C TYR A 36 0.40 -7.14 -4.93
N ALA A 37 0.57 -8.46 -4.84
CA ALA A 37 1.74 -9.08 -4.21
C ALA A 37 3.05 -8.73 -4.95
N GLU A 38 3.05 -8.58 -6.28
CA GLU A 38 4.22 -8.11 -7.05
C GLU A 38 4.54 -6.66 -6.77
N MET A 39 3.51 -5.81 -6.67
CA MET A 39 3.68 -4.40 -6.29
C MET A 39 4.23 -4.25 -4.87
N MET A 40 3.78 -5.07 -3.92
CA MET A 40 4.31 -5.12 -2.55
C MET A 40 5.81 -5.42 -2.54
N ILE A 41 6.28 -6.39 -3.34
CA ILE A 41 7.71 -6.71 -3.42
C ILE A 41 8.50 -5.60 -4.12
N LYS A 42 8.00 -5.05 -5.24
CA LYS A 42 8.62 -3.90 -5.93
C LYS A 42 8.91 -2.76 -4.95
N TYR A 43 7.91 -2.37 -4.16
CA TYR A 43 8.07 -1.27 -3.21
C TYR A 43 8.86 -1.64 -1.96
N LEU A 44 8.79 -2.89 -1.49
CA LEU A 44 9.66 -3.38 -0.43
C LEU A 44 11.13 -3.29 -0.84
N THR A 45 11.51 -3.70 -2.05
CA THR A 45 12.89 -3.61 -2.54
C THR A 45 13.38 -2.17 -2.63
N LEU A 46 12.52 -1.21 -2.99
CA LEU A 46 12.88 0.22 -3.00
C LEU A 46 13.02 0.81 -1.58
N HIS A 47 12.18 0.35 -0.66
CA HIS A 47 12.15 0.80 0.73
C HIS A 47 13.31 0.23 1.54
N THR A 48 13.48 -1.10 1.49
CA THR A 48 14.41 -1.91 2.27
C THR A 48 15.07 -2.97 1.35
N PRO A 49 16.16 -2.62 0.64
CA PRO A 49 16.81 -3.52 -0.32
C PRO A 49 17.27 -4.86 0.26
N ASP A 50 17.71 -4.87 1.52
CA ASP A 50 18.21 -6.04 2.23
C ASP A 50 17.18 -6.63 3.20
N ALA A 51 15.89 -6.64 2.81
CA ALA A 51 14.80 -7.15 3.63
C ALA A 51 15.02 -8.65 3.97
N ASN A 52 14.86 -8.99 5.24
CA ASN A 52 14.99 -10.37 5.71
C ASN A 52 13.85 -11.27 5.17
N PRO A 53 14.00 -12.61 5.17
CA PRO A 53 12.99 -13.52 4.65
C PRO A 53 11.59 -13.36 5.26
N LEU A 54 11.49 -13.02 6.55
CA LEU A 54 10.21 -12.88 7.24
C LEU A 54 9.43 -11.66 6.70
N LEU A 55 10.13 -10.54 6.54
CA LEU A 55 9.55 -9.30 6.01
C LEU A 55 9.15 -9.46 4.53
N VAL A 56 9.99 -10.13 3.72
CA VAL A 56 9.66 -10.45 2.31
C VAL A 56 8.41 -11.34 2.23
N THR A 57 8.32 -12.35 3.11
CA THR A 57 7.15 -13.25 3.17
C THR A 57 5.89 -12.48 3.55
N ALA A 58 5.95 -11.65 4.59
CA ALA A 58 4.81 -10.85 5.05
C ALA A 58 4.34 -9.84 3.98
N ALA A 59 5.26 -9.23 3.23
CA ALA A 59 4.94 -8.32 2.13
C ALA A 59 4.27 -9.06 0.97
N ARG A 60 4.81 -10.21 0.55
CA ARG A 60 4.23 -11.04 -0.51
C ARG A 60 2.84 -11.56 -0.15
N ALA A 61 2.64 -11.86 1.13
CA ALA A 61 1.39 -12.37 1.66
C ALA A 61 0.36 -11.29 2.05
N GLN A 62 0.64 -10.00 1.82
CA GLN A 62 -0.41 -9.00 2.01
C GLN A 62 -1.62 -9.34 1.15
N HIS A 63 -2.81 -9.17 1.73
CA HIS A 63 -4.09 -9.54 1.11
C HIS A 63 -4.23 -11.03 0.73
N PHE A 64 -3.48 -11.94 1.35
CA PHE A 64 -3.58 -13.37 1.09
C PHE A 64 -5.03 -13.87 1.05
N ARG A 65 -5.46 -14.50 -0.05
CA ARG A 65 -6.81 -15.06 -0.22
C ARG A 65 -7.96 -14.09 0.15
N ARG A 66 -7.76 -12.78 -0.01
CA ARG A 66 -8.75 -11.77 0.38
C ARG A 66 -10.04 -11.87 -0.43
N TRP A 67 -9.96 -12.20 -1.72
CA TRP A 67 -11.11 -12.35 -2.63
C TRP A 67 -12.12 -13.40 -2.16
N GLU A 68 -11.69 -14.37 -1.35
CA GLU A 68 -12.57 -15.42 -0.80
C GLU A 68 -13.55 -14.88 0.24
N VAL A 69 -13.33 -13.66 0.74
CA VAL A 69 -14.22 -12.98 1.68
C VAL A 69 -14.56 -11.59 1.12
N PRO A 70 -15.48 -11.51 0.14
CA PRO A 70 -15.88 -10.25 -0.48
C PRO A 70 -16.40 -9.22 0.53
N ARG A 71 -16.19 -7.92 0.26
CA ARG A 71 -16.62 -6.84 1.17
C ARG A 71 -18.14 -6.82 1.39
N ASP A 72 -18.93 -7.17 0.39
CA ASP A 72 -20.40 -7.22 0.45
C ASP A 72 -20.95 -8.36 1.32
N SER A 73 -20.12 -9.32 1.73
CA SER A 73 -20.49 -10.35 2.73
C SER A 73 -20.71 -9.81 4.15
N TYR A 74 -20.42 -8.52 4.39
CA TYR A 74 -20.66 -7.81 5.64
C TYR A 74 -21.50 -6.54 5.41
N PRO A 75 -22.28 -6.06 6.39
CA PRO A 75 -23.07 -4.83 6.27
C PRO A 75 -22.24 -3.63 5.78
N ARG A 76 -22.83 -2.76 4.96
CA ARG A 76 -22.21 -1.52 4.46
C ARG A 76 -22.19 -0.38 5.49
N THR A 77 -21.92 -0.75 6.74
CA THR A 77 -21.75 0.19 7.85
C THR A 77 -20.29 0.24 8.28
N LYS A 78 -19.92 1.28 9.02
CA LYS A 78 -18.59 1.41 9.63
C LYS A 78 -18.24 0.20 10.50
N ALA A 79 -19.18 -0.28 11.31
CA ALA A 79 -19.00 -1.48 12.15
C ALA A 79 -18.82 -2.75 11.30
N GLY A 80 -19.62 -2.92 10.24
CA GLY A 80 -19.49 -4.06 9.32
C GLY A 80 -18.12 -4.10 8.62
N TYR A 81 -17.62 -2.94 8.19
CA TYR A 81 -16.27 -2.82 7.63
C TYR A 81 -15.17 -3.22 8.62
N PHE A 82 -15.25 -2.77 9.88
CA PHE A 82 -14.27 -3.16 10.89
C PHE A 82 -14.30 -4.65 11.22
N ALA A 83 -15.49 -5.25 11.29
CA ALA A 83 -15.65 -6.68 11.51
C ALA A 83 -15.02 -7.48 10.37
N TRP A 84 -15.32 -7.12 9.12
CA TRP A 84 -14.75 -7.74 7.92
C TRP A 84 -13.21 -7.65 7.92
N ARG A 85 -12.65 -6.46 8.15
CA ARG A 85 -11.20 -6.24 8.17
C ARG A 85 -10.51 -7.03 9.28
N THR A 86 -11.12 -7.09 10.46
CA THR A 86 -10.59 -7.83 11.61
C THR A 86 -10.57 -9.33 11.34
N PHE A 87 -11.62 -9.84 10.70
CA PHE A 87 -11.67 -11.23 10.26
C PHE A 87 -10.59 -11.55 9.22
N LEU A 88 -10.49 -10.73 8.17
CA LEU A 88 -9.52 -10.91 7.09
C LEU A 88 -8.08 -11.01 7.59
N LYS A 89 -7.63 -10.03 8.37
CA LYS A 89 -6.23 -9.98 8.82
C LYS A 89 -5.88 -11.18 9.72
N LYS A 90 -6.83 -11.66 10.53
CA LYS A 90 -6.65 -12.86 11.37
C LYS A 90 -6.55 -14.11 10.51
N ARG A 91 -7.51 -14.31 9.59
CA ARG A 91 -7.53 -15.46 8.68
C ARG A 91 -6.26 -15.53 7.83
N GLN A 92 -5.83 -14.39 7.30
CA GLN A 92 -4.61 -14.26 6.50
C GLN A 92 -3.37 -14.65 7.29
N ALA A 93 -3.24 -14.13 8.51
CA ALA A 93 -2.14 -14.45 9.39
C ALA A 93 -2.09 -15.95 9.74
N GLU A 94 -3.23 -16.57 10.05
CA GLU A 94 -3.33 -18.01 10.35
C GLU A 94 -2.89 -18.88 9.15
N GLN A 95 -3.44 -18.62 7.95
CA GLN A 95 -3.12 -19.42 6.76
C GLN A 95 -1.65 -19.27 6.33
N VAL A 96 -1.10 -18.05 6.40
CA VAL A 96 0.28 -17.82 6.00
C VAL A 96 1.25 -18.39 7.03
N LYS A 97 0.89 -18.39 8.33
CA LYS A 97 1.65 -19.07 9.37
C LYS A 97 1.82 -20.56 9.05
N GLU A 98 0.76 -21.24 8.65
CA GLU A 98 0.80 -22.65 8.25
C GLU A 98 1.75 -22.88 7.06
N ILE A 99 1.71 -22.00 6.04
CA ILE A 99 2.65 -22.04 4.91
C ILE A 99 4.09 -21.90 5.39
N CYS A 100 4.39 -20.95 6.28
CA CYS A 100 5.72 -20.74 6.83
C CYS A 100 6.24 -21.99 7.55
N LEU A 101 5.42 -22.64 8.38
CA LEU A 101 5.78 -23.88 9.09
C LEU A 101 6.11 -25.02 8.11
N HIS A 102 5.40 -25.11 6.98
CA HIS A 102 5.71 -26.06 5.90
C HIS A 102 6.96 -25.71 5.07
N CYS A 103 7.53 -24.52 5.27
CA CYS A 103 8.70 -23.99 4.58
C CYS A 103 9.90 -23.81 5.53
N SER A 104 10.00 -24.64 6.57
CA SER A 104 11.14 -24.66 7.50
C SER A 104 11.33 -23.40 8.35
N TYR A 105 10.33 -22.50 8.41
CA TYR A 105 10.31 -21.42 9.40
C TYR A 105 10.08 -22.05 10.77
N SER A 106 10.80 -21.59 11.78
CA SER A 106 10.49 -21.90 13.17
C SER A 106 9.13 -21.33 13.59
N GLU A 107 8.59 -21.81 14.69
CA GLU A 107 7.32 -21.32 15.25
C GLU A 107 7.37 -19.81 15.54
N ASP A 108 8.51 -19.31 16.03
CA ASP A 108 8.72 -17.89 16.31
C ASP A 108 8.78 -17.05 15.03
N GLU A 109 9.49 -17.52 13.99
CA GLU A 109 9.56 -16.85 12.69
C GLU A 109 8.18 -16.83 11.99
N ALA A 110 7.45 -17.95 12.00
CA ALA A 110 6.12 -18.04 11.43
C ALA A 110 5.11 -17.15 12.19
N SER A 111 5.23 -17.09 13.52
CA SER A 111 4.41 -16.20 14.36
C SER A 111 4.73 -14.73 14.11
N LYS A 112 6.00 -14.37 13.90
CA LYS A 112 6.40 -13.01 13.51
C LYS A 112 5.80 -12.62 12.16
N VAL A 113 5.85 -13.49 11.15
CA VAL A 113 5.20 -13.23 9.84
C VAL A 113 3.69 -13.03 10.01
N ALA A 114 3.04 -13.90 10.77
CA ALA A 114 1.61 -13.82 11.06
C ALA A 114 1.24 -12.48 11.74
N ALA A 115 2.01 -12.05 12.75
CA ALA A 115 1.81 -10.80 13.46
C ALA A 115 1.90 -9.57 12.52
N LEU A 116 2.87 -9.57 11.59
CA LEU A 116 3.00 -8.51 10.58
C LEU A 116 1.77 -8.42 9.67
N ILE A 117 1.23 -9.57 9.23
CA ILE A 117 0.03 -9.65 8.38
C ILE A 117 -1.21 -9.22 9.15
N ALA A 118 -1.35 -9.66 10.41
CA ALA A 118 -2.43 -9.28 11.32
C ALA A 118 -2.36 -7.79 11.74
N LYS A 119 -1.28 -7.09 11.36
CA LYS A 119 -0.95 -5.72 11.78
C LYS A 119 -0.92 -5.58 13.30
N GLU A 120 -0.40 -6.60 13.97
CA GLU A 120 -0.12 -6.56 15.40
C GLU A 120 1.07 -5.63 15.67
N GLU A 121 1.06 -4.95 16.82
CA GLU A 121 2.06 -3.94 17.19
C GLU A 121 2.30 -2.80 16.18
N LEU A 122 1.44 -2.63 15.17
CA LEU A 122 1.43 -1.43 14.33
C LEU A 122 0.86 -0.26 15.14
N LYS A 123 1.76 0.56 15.66
CA LYS A 123 1.42 1.79 16.39
C LYS A 123 1.63 2.99 15.48
N LYS A 124 0.68 3.94 15.50
CA LYS A 124 0.74 5.14 14.66
C LYS A 124 1.99 5.97 14.99
N GLY A 125 2.86 6.14 14.00
CA GLY A 125 4.05 6.96 14.07
C GLY A 125 5.34 6.14 14.21
N GLU A 126 6.34 6.54 13.43
CA GLU A 126 7.66 5.92 13.34
C GLU A 126 8.28 5.70 14.74
N GLY A 127 8.84 4.49 14.95
CA GLY A 127 9.55 4.12 16.18
C GLY A 127 8.67 3.79 17.39
N LYS A 128 7.33 3.80 17.27
CA LYS A 128 6.42 3.47 18.38
C LYS A 128 6.00 2.01 18.45
N GLY A 129 6.14 1.28 17.35
CA GLY A 129 5.76 -0.12 17.20
C GLY A 129 6.90 -0.96 16.64
N ASP A 130 6.55 -2.10 16.08
CA ASP A 130 7.49 -2.97 15.37
C ASP A 130 8.02 -2.28 14.09
N ALA A 131 9.34 -2.26 13.91
CA ALA A 131 9.97 -1.65 12.74
C ALA A 131 9.55 -2.33 11.43
N ASP A 132 9.42 -3.67 11.44
CA ASP A 132 8.99 -4.42 10.26
C ASP A 132 7.51 -4.12 9.93
N ALA A 133 6.67 -3.92 10.95
CA ALA A 133 5.26 -3.54 10.73
C ALA A 133 5.15 -2.15 10.09
N GLN A 134 6.01 -1.21 10.49
CA GLN A 134 6.09 0.10 9.86
C GLN A 134 6.52 -0.01 8.39
N VAL A 135 7.52 -0.84 8.06
CA VAL A 135 7.93 -1.07 6.66
C VAL A 135 6.77 -1.63 5.84
N ILE A 136 6.03 -2.62 6.36
CA ILE A 136 4.85 -3.16 5.67
C ILE A 136 3.78 -2.09 5.44
N GLU A 137 3.51 -1.22 6.41
CA GLU A 137 2.55 -0.13 6.26
C GLU A 137 3.02 0.91 5.22
N ASP A 138 4.31 1.29 5.23
CA ASP A 138 4.91 2.20 4.25
C ASP A 138 4.77 1.63 2.83
N VAL A 139 5.15 0.37 2.63
CA VAL A 139 5.05 -0.32 1.34
C VAL A 139 3.60 -0.40 0.88
N ALA A 140 2.65 -0.74 1.77
CA ALA A 140 1.24 -0.78 1.42
C ALA A 140 0.68 0.61 1.04
N CYS A 141 1.15 1.69 1.67
CA CYS A 141 0.80 3.06 1.29
C CYS A 141 1.34 3.41 -0.11
N LEU A 142 2.59 3.04 -0.40
CA LEU A 142 3.19 3.28 -1.71
C LEU A 142 2.46 2.52 -2.83
N VAL A 143 2.07 1.26 -2.58
CA VAL A 143 1.25 0.50 -3.54
C VAL A 143 -0.10 1.18 -3.76
N PHE A 144 -0.78 1.64 -2.70
CA PHE A 144 -2.04 2.38 -2.84
C PHE A 144 -1.88 3.62 -3.73
N LEU A 145 -0.82 4.40 -3.50
CA LEU A 145 -0.53 5.61 -4.27
C LEU A 145 -0.23 5.34 -5.76
N ASP A 146 0.46 4.24 -6.10
CA ASP A 146 0.80 3.89 -7.51
C ASP A 146 -0.40 3.26 -8.25
N ASP A 147 -1.04 2.30 -7.58
CA ASP A 147 -1.89 1.32 -8.25
C ASP A 147 -3.39 1.60 -8.09
N GLN A 148 -3.79 2.19 -6.96
CA GLN A 148 -5.21 2.28 -6.58
C GLN A 148 -5.74 3.72 -6.57
N PHE A 149 -4.86 4.70 -6.38
CA PHE A 149 -5.25 6.09 -6.15
C PHE A 149 -6.05 6.71 -7.31
N ASP A 150 -5.60 6.53 -8.56
CA ASP A 150 -6.29 7.07 -9.75
C ASP A 150 -7.74 6.59 -9.90
N GLN A 151 -8.00 5.36 -9.48
CA GLN A 151 -9.35 4.80 -9.56
C GLN A 151 -10.18 5.26 -8.36
N PHE A 152 -9.55 5.39 -7.19
CA PHE A 152 -10.15 5.94 -6.00
C PHE A 152 -10.61 7.40 -6.21
N GLU A 153 -9.76 8.28 -6.76
CA GLU A 153 -10.11 9.71 -6.94
C GLU A 153 -11.29 9.92 -7.89
N LYS A 154 -11.48 9.06 -8.89
CA LYS A 154 -12.61 9.15 -9.84
C LYS A 154 -13.97 8.90 -9.19
N GLY A 155 -14.00 8.23 -8.03
CA GLY A 155 -15.21 7.87 -7.30
C GLY A 155 -15.55 8.78 -6.13
N HIS A 156 -14.76 9.81 -5.84
CA HIS A 156 -14.86 10.58 -4.59
C HIS A 156 -14.70 12.09 -4.81
N ASP A 157 -15.32 12.87 -3.92
CA ASP A 157 -15.14 14.32 -3.88
C ASP A 157 -13.75 14.71 -3.34
N GLU A 158 -13.39 15.97 -3.52
CA GLU A 158 -12.08 16.49 -3.17
C GLU A 158 -11.80 16.44 -1.65
N GLU A 159 -12.79 16.76 -0.82
CA GLU A 159 -12.66 16.69 0.64
C GLU A 159 -12.29 15.27 1.08
N LYS A 160 -12.93 14.28 0.47
CA LYS A 160 -12.68 12.87 0.73
C LYS A 160 -11.29 12.45 0.26
N ILE A 161 -10.87 12.88 -0.93
CA ILE A 161 -9.55 12.58 -1.48
C ILE A 161 -8.45 13.14 -0.55
N VAL A 162 -8.54 14.42 -0.18
CA VAL A 162 -7.59 15.07 0.72
C VAL A 162 -7.52 14.36 2.06
N SER A 163 -8.67 14.02 2.65
CA SER A 163 -8.73 13.30 3.92
C SER A 163 -7.99 11.96 3.87
N ILE A 164 -8.12 11.21 2.77
CA ILE A 164 -7.43 9.93 2.60
C ILE A 164 -5.93 10.11 2.37
N LEU A 165 -5.50 11.10 1.58
CA LEU A 165 -4.08 11.40 1.39
C LEU A 165 -3.41 11.79 2.71
N GLN A 166 -4.03 12.67 3.50
CA GLN A 166 -3.53 13.04 4.83
C GLN A 166 -3.41 11.83 5.76
N LYS A 167 -4.44 10.96 5.78
CA LYS A 167 -4.42 9.73 6.59
C LYS A 167 -3.38 8.72 6.10
N THR A 168 -3.09 8.71 4.80
CA THR A 168 -2.02 7.90 4.22
C THR A 168 -0.67 8.41 4.72
N TRP A 169 -0.44 9.71 4.58
CA TRP A 169 0.81 10.36 4.98
C TRP A 169 1.20 10.14 6.44
N VAL A 170 0.25 10.31 7.39
CA VAL A 170 0.52 10.20 8.83
C VAL A 170 0.81 8.76 9.29
N LYS A 171 0.53 7.76 8.46
CA LYS A 171 0.88 6.37 8.76
C LYS A 171 2.27 6.01 8.29
N MET A 172 2.81 6.73 7.31
CA MET A 172 4.10 6.43 6.71
C MET A 172 5.24 6.89 7.62
N GLY A 173 6.31 6.11 7.67
CA GLY A 173 7.60 6.52 8.19
C GLY A 173 8.31 7.49 7.24
N LYS A 174 9.45 8.03 7.66
CA LYS A 174 10.21 9.00 6.84
C LYS A 174 10.62 8.41 5.51
N ARG A 175 11.08 7.16 5.52
CA ARG A 175 11.54 6.48 4.31
C ARG A 175 10.39 6.25 3.31
N GLY A 176 9.22 5.83 3.78
CA GLY A 176 8.03 5.75 2.94
C GLY A 176 7.66 7.10 2.34
N GLN A 177 7.64 8.18 3.13
CA GLN A 177 7.33 9.53 2.66
C GLN A 177 8.33 10.02 1.60
N GLU A 178 9.63 9.78 1.79
CA GLU A 178 10.68 10.11 0.81
C GLU A 178 10.47 9.39 -0.53
N LEU A 179 10.00 8.14 -0.50
CA LEU A 179 9.69 7.39 -1.72
C LEU A 179 8.42 7.90 -2.38
N ALA A 180 7.38 8.22 -1.61
CA ALA A 180 6.14 8.78 -2.13
C ALA A 180 6.38 10.11 -2.88
N LEU A 181 7.24 10.99 -2.34
CA LEU A 181 7.60 12.25 -2.98
C LEU A 181 8.36 12.08 -4.31
N LYS A 182 8.96 10.92 -4.55
CA LYS A 182 9.66 10.59 -5.80
C LYS A 182 8.76 9.89 -6.82
N MET A 183 7.54 9.51 -6.44
CA MET A 183 6.61 8.88 -7.35
C MET A 183 6.08 9.89 -8.35
N ASP A 184 5.89 9.44 -9.58
CA ASP A 184 5.22 10.22 -10.62
C ASP A 184 3.69 10.16 -10.38
N LEU A 185 3.27 10.78 -9.29
CA LEU A 185 1.87 10.98 -8.96
C LEU A 185 1.28 12.04 -9.91
N SER A 186 -0.02 11.98 -10.16
CA SER A 186 -0.69 13.05 -10.91
C SER A 186 -0.39 14.41 -10.26
N GLU A 187 -0.30 15.49 -11.04
CA GLU A 187 -0.01 16.83 -10.51
C GLU A 187 -1.00 17.21 -9.38
N ARG A 188 -2.24 16.73 -9.48
CA ARG A 188 -3.27 16.86 -8.43
C ARG A 188 -2.90 16.12 -7.13
N ALA A 189 -2.38 14.90 -7.20
CA ALA A 189 -1.94 14.16 -6.02
C ALA A 189 -0.71 14.80 -5.35
N LYS A 190 0.16 15.46 -6.13
CA LYS A 190 1.30 16.25 -5.60
C LYS A 190 0.83 17.53 -4.90
N GLU A 191 -0.17 18.22 -5.45
CA GLU A 191 -0.76 19.44 -4.87
C GLU A 191 -1.50 19.17 -3.54
N LEU A 192 -2.13 18.00 -3.43
CA LEU A 192 -2.86 17.57 -2.23
C LEU A 192 -1.96 16.83 -1.22
N SER A 193 -0.74 16.44 -1.62
CA SER A 193 0.28 15.96 -0.69
C SER A 193 0.78 17.14 0.13
N PRO A 194 0.77 17.07 1.47
CA PRO A 194 1.01 18.25 2.27
C PRO A 194 2.44 18.79 2.09
N THR A 195 2.61 19.86 1.35
CA THR A 195 3.65 20.87 1.59
C THR A 195 3.26 21.64 2.86
N PHE A 196 3.48 21.04 4.02
CA PHE A 196 3.50 21.81 5.27
C PHE A 196 4.82 22.58 5.32
N GLU A 197 4.88 23.72 4.65
CA GLU A 197 5.66 24.81 5.24
C GLU A 197 4.97 25.18 6.57
N PRO A 198 5.71 25.36 7.67
CA PRO A 198 5.13 25.92 8.88
C PRO A 198 4.54 27.29 8.53
N SER A 199 3.26 27.52 8.85
CA SER A 199 2.59 28.80 8.63
C SER A 199 3.53 29.97 8.90
N PRO A 200 3.86 30.81 7.91
CA PRO A 200 4.64 32.00 8.18
C PRO A 200 3.78 32.93 9.04
N LEU A 201 4.27 33.18 10.26
CA LEU A 201 3.81 34.30 11.06
C LEU A 201 3.88 35.57 10.20
N HIS A 202 2.78 36.30 10.24
CA HIS A 202 2.52 37.57 9.60
C HIS A 202 3.75 38.52 9.66
N ILE A 203 4.47 38.67 8.56
CA ILE A 203 5.37 39.82 8.35
C ILE A 203 5.21 40.27 6.90
N SER A 204 4.81 41.54 6.76
CA SER A 204 4.51 42.26 5.53
C SER A 204 5.66 42.27 4.51
N SER A 205 5.28 42.22 3.24
CA SER A 205 6.13 42.38 2.05
C SER A 205 6.98 43.67 2.04
N PRO A 206 8.05 43.73 1.24
CA PRO A 206 7.86 44.26 -0.12
C PRO A 206 8.60 43.51 -1.26
N THR A 207 7.86 43.45 -2.38
CA THR A 207 8.15 43.59 -3.84
C THR A 207 9.52 43.20 -4.45
N PRO A 208 9.56 42.66 -5.69
CA PRO A 208 10.61 41.78 -6.19
C PRO A 208 11.66 42.47 -7.09
N VAL A 209 12.84 41.86 -7.17
CA VAL A 209 13.81 42.08 -8.26
C VAL A 209 14.33 40.71 -8.72
N GLN A 210 14.23 40.46 -10.02
CA GLN A 210 14.94 39.43 -10.80
C GLN A 210 15.52 40.13 -12.05
N PRO A 211 16.40 39.49 -12.86
CA PRO A 211 17.18 38.26 -12.65
C PRO A 211 18.67 38.42 -13.05
N ASP A 212 19.51 37.40 -12.82
CA ASP A 212 20.55 37.07 -13.81
C ASP A 212 20.91 35.57 -13.83
N LEU A 213 21.21 35.10 -15.04
CA LEU A 213 21.50 33.75 -15.51
C LEU A 213 22.93 33.29 -15.18
N ALA A 214 23.08 32.00 -14.89
CA ALA A 214 24.17 31.12 -15.36
C ALA A 214 23.88 29.70 -14.81
N SER A 215 23.35 28.76 -15.61
CA SER A 215 24.01 27.89 -16.59
C SER A 215 24.54 26.56 -16.01
N GLN A 216 24.12 25.47 -16.67
CA GLN A 216 24.67 24.10 -16.69
C GLN A 216 24.31 23.22 -15.46
N THR A 217 23.95 21.94 -15.55
CA THR A 217 24.34 20.85 -16.46
C THR A 217 23.23 19.79 -16.56
N SER A 218 23.31 18.99 -17.63
CA SER A 218 22.45 17.86 -17.98
C SER A 218 22.71 16.61 -17.13
N SER A 219 21.66 15.85 -16.78
CA SER A 219 21.64 14.41 -17.08
C SER A 219 20.19 13.88 -17.08
N ASN A 220 19.78 13.33 -18.22
CA ASN A 220 18.52 12.64 -18.42
C ASN A 220 18.50 11.33 -17.63
N GLY A 221 17.78 11.31 -16.51
CA GLY A 221 17.25 10.08 -15.93
C GLY A 221 16.03 9.65 -16.75
N LYS A 222 16.12 8.50 -17.43
CA LYS A 222 15.03 7.91 -18.20
C LYS A 222 13.85 7.62 -17.27
N VAL A 223 12.84 8.49 -17.29
CA VAL A 223 11.55 8.30 -16.63
C VAL A 223 10.88 7.08 -17.26
N GLN A 224 10.64 6.03 -16.48
CA GLN A 224 9.77 4.94 -16.90
C GLN A 224 8.35 5.49 -16.93
N SER A 225 7.80 5.63 -18.14
CA SER A 225 6.42 6.06 -18.36
C SER A 225 5.46 5.12 -17.63
N ARG A 226 4.49 5.71 -16.92
CA ARG A 226 3.37 4.98 -16.33
C ARG A 226 2.65 4.19 -17.43
N ALA A 227 2.69 2.86 -17.36
CA ALA A 227 1.91 2.01 -18.26
C ALA A 227 0.43 2.31 -18.05
N GLU A 228 -0.32 2.48 -19.15
CA GLU A 228 -1.77 2.56 -19.11
C GLU A 228 -2.32 1.26 -18.52
N ARG A 229 -2.99 1.35 -17.37
CA ARG A 229 -3.60 0.21 -16.67
C ARG A 229 -5.11 0.37 -16.72
N SER A 230 -5.79 -0.70 -17.11
CA SER A 230 -7.24 -0.77 -17.16
C SER A 230 -7.68 -1.93 -16.27
N VAL A 231 -8.54 -1.64 -15.30
CA VAL A 231 -9.08 -2.64 -14.39
C VAL A 231 -10.43 -3.07 -14.95
N THR A 232 -10.45 -4.18 -15.69
CA THR A 232 -11.70 -4.85 -16.08
C THR A 232 -12.20 -5.68 -14.90
N MET A 233 -12.93 -5.04 -13.99
CA MET A 233 -13.60 -5.72 -12.88
C MET A 233 -15.10 -5.77 -13.15
N ASP A 234 -15.73 -6.88 -12.75
CA ASP A 234 -17.17 -7.01 -12.75
C ASP A 234 -17.78 -5.87 -11.93
N LYS A 235 -18.84 -5.24 -12.47
CA LYS A 235 -19.29 -3.88 -12.09
C LYS A 235 -19.78 -3.76 -10.63
N ASP A 236 -19.84 -4.87 -9.91
CA ASP A 236 -20.38 -4.96 -8.56
C ASP A 236 -19.33 -4.86 -7.44
N HIS A 237 -18.03 -4.82 -7.77
CA HIS A 237 -16.95 -4.76 -6.77
C HIS A 237 -16.33 -3.35 -6.69
N ASN A 238 -17.02 -2.49 -5.93
CA ASN A 238 -16.60 -1.11 -5.65
C ASN A 238 -15.21 -1.07 -4.99
N LEU A 239 -14.29 -0.29 -5.56
CA LEU A 239 -12.88 -0.17 -5.15
C LEU A 239 -12.66 0.49 -3.79
N THR A 240 -13.73 0.86 -3.11
CA THR A 240 -13.71 1.39 -1.75
C THR A 240 -13.26 0.37 -0.69
N ALA A 241 -13.01 -0.89 -1.07
CA ALA A 241 -12.50 -1.94 -0.19
C ALA A 241 -10.96 -2.04 -0.14
N TRP A 242 -10.25 -1.27 -0.96
CA TRP A 242 -8.79 -1.29 -1.07
C TRP A 242 -8.19 -0.15 -0.24
N TRP A 243 -7.48 -0.53 0.81
CA TRP A 243 -6.82 0.36 1.76
C TRP A 243 -7.72 1.11 2.77
N THR A 244 -7.09 1.42 3.90
CA THR A 244 -7.76 1.62 5.18
C THR A 244 -7.73 3.09 5.57
N SER A 245 -8.86 3.76 5.50
CA SER A 245 -9.18 4.75 6.52
C SER A 245 -10.46 4.31 7.19
N ASP A 246 -10.60 4.66 8.46
CA ASP A 246 -11.79 4.46 9.29
C ASP A 246 -13.03 5.25 8.79
N ASP A 247 -13.05 5.59 7.49
CA ASP A 247 -13.82 6.68 6.90
C ASP A 247 -14.26 6.42 5.44
N ALA A 248 -13.78 5.39 4.73
CA ALA A 248 -14.13 5.16 3.31
C ALA A 248 -15.52 4.50 3.11
N GLN A 249 -16.48 4.79 3.97
CA GLN A 249 -17.90 4.52 3.69
C GLN A 249 -18.59 5.88 3.44
N PRO A 250 -19.61 5.93 2.57
CA PRO A 250 -20.44 7.12 2.44
C PRO A 250 -21.03 7.46 3.82
N ASN A 251 -21.13 8.75 4.13
CA ASN A 251 -22.04 9.21 5.17
C ASN A 251 -23.44 8.77 4.75
N GLU A 252 -23.90 7.63 5.26
CA GLU A 252 -25.33 7.39 5.35
C GLU A 252 -25.79 8.10 6.63
N SER A 253 -26.58 9.14 6.39
CA SER A 253 -27.38 9.92 7.34
C SER A 253 -28.15 9.06 8.34
#